data_AF-A0A8W8KX56-F1
#
_entry.id   AF-A0A8W8KX56-F1
#
_cell.length_a   1.000
_cell.length_b   1.000
_cell.length_c   1.000
_cell.angle_alpha   90.00
_cell.angle_beta   90.00
_cell.angle_gamma   90.00
#
_symmetry.space_group_name_H-M   'P 1'
#
loop_
_entity.id
_entity.type
_entity.pdbx_description
1 polymer ?
#
loop_
_entity_poly.entity_id
_entity_poly.type
_entity_poly.pdbx_seq_one_letter_code
_entity_poly.pdbx_strand_id
1 'polypeptide(L)'
;PKQTGPTKKDMFNAATHIQRYIRGFLIRKRFERLKRKCVWLGSTYNKMVKDYKGMLRKCQLRHGVDRPKTPFSIQDMMEYLEMRRRYESVFDKKAFGSELEVIELESFFKECDMYPSASEIDEAIDVVFHGQQVKRGLLKPEVMELVFYIYTPKATGLPNNRQSTWLNPIIDGVEAKKLIGSEYVEKAPLEVCAKLVIESRRERREKERKEKDQKLTDDLAQMKAKRDEEAAEKKKVVIVTPEEAKQAASRKQ
;
A
#
# COMPACT_ATOMS: atom_id res chain seq x y z
N PRO A 1 -1.65 47.03 52.99
CA PRO A 1 -0.65 47.35 51.95
C PRO A 1 -1.29 48.08 50.75
N LYS A 2 -0.82 49.29 50.40
CA LYS A 2 -1.24 49.98 49.16
C LYS A 2 -0.73 49.17 47.97
N GLN A 3 -1.62 48.85 47.03
CA GLN A 3 -1.27 48.08 45.83
C GLN A 3 -0.21 48.85 45.04
N THR A 4 1.03 48.41 45.12
CA THR A 4 2.19 49.00 44.45
C THR A 4 2.54 48.10 43.28
N GLY A 5 1.92 48.36 42.14
CA GLY A 5 2.09 47.60 40.90
C GLY A 5 1.21 48.14 39.78
N PRO A 6 1.53 47.87 38.51
CA PRO A 6 0.74 48.33 37.39
C PRO A 6 -0.69 47.78 37.47
N THR A 7 -1.66 48.63 37.16
CA THR A 7 -3.07 48.25 37.18
C THR A 7 -3.33 47.20 36.10
N LYS A 8 -4.34 46.34 36.26
CA LYS A 8 -4.75 45.39 35.21
C LYS A 8 -4.93 46.08 33.85
N LYS A 9 -5.49 47.29 33.84
CA LYS A 9 -5.67 48.13 32.64
C LYS A 9 -4.34 48.48 31.97
N ASP A 10 -3.31 48.81 32.74
CA ASP A 10 -1.99 49.15 32.23
C ASP A 10 -1.29 47.93 31.62
N MET A 11 -1.45 46.76 32.26
CA MET A 11 -0.98 45.49 31.73
C MET A 11 -1.68 45.13 30.42
N PHE A 12 -2.99 45.32 30.31
CA PHE A 12 -3.74 45.10 29.07
C PHE A 12 -3.27 46.04 27.95
N ASN A 13 -3.12 47.33 28.24
CA ASN A 13 -2.63 48.30 27.26
C ASN A 13 -1.22 47.95 26.78
N ALA A 14 -0.30 47.62 27.70
CA ALA A 14 1.05 47.18 27.36
C ALA A 14 1.03 45.91 26.50
N ALA A 15 0.19 44.92 26.84
CA ALA A 15 0.02 43.71 26.05
C ALA A 15 -0.50 44.02 24.64
N THR A 16 -1.49 44.90 24.48
CA THR A 16 -2.01 45.33 23.17
C THR A 16 -0.93 46.03 22.35
N HIS A 17 -0.12 46.91 22.96
CA HIS A 17 1.00 47.55 22.29
C HIS A 17 2.05 46.53 21.84
N ILE A 18 2.49 45.63 22.72
CA ILE A 18 3.44 44.57 22.40
C ILE A 18 2.91 43.68 21.27
N GLN A 19 1.65 43.26 21.33
CA GLN A 19 1.02 42.44 20.29
C GLN A 19 0.96 43.18 18.95
N ARG A 20 0.57 44.46 18.94
CA ARG A 20 0.48 45.25 17.70
C ARG A 20 1.83 45.43 17.03
N TYR A 21 2.84 45.84 17.80
CA TYR A 21 4.14 46.20 17.25
C TYR A 21 5.02 44.98 17.04
N ILE A 22 5.24 44.16 18.07
CA ILE A 22 6.18 43.02 17.99
C ILE A 22 5.56 41.87 17.21
N ARG A 23 4.39 41.35 17.64
CA ARG A 23 3.75 40.22 16.94
C ARG A 23 3.33 40.60 15.52
N GLY A 24 2.80 41.81 15.32
CA GLY A 24 2.51 42.34 13.98
C GLY A 24 3.75 42.43 13.09
N PHE A 25 4.88 42.92 13.61
CA PHE A 25 6.15 42.98 12.87
C PHE A 25 6.65 41.58 12.48
N LEU A 26 6.59 40.62 13.40
CA LEU A 26 7.00 39.24 13.13
C LEU A 26 6.17 38.59 12.03
N ILE A 27 4.85 38.79 12.04
CA ILE A 27 3.95 38.25 11.00
C ILE A 27 4.26 38.89 9.65
N ARG A 28 4.43 40.23 9.59
CA ARG A 28 4.84 40.92 8.35
C ARG A 28 6.18 40.39 7.83
N LYS A 29 7.16 40.19 8.70
CA LYS A 29 8.48 39.64 8.31
C LYS A 29 8.36 38.21 7.76
N ARG A 30 7.52 37.36 8.35
CA ARG A 30 7.24 36.01 7.83
C ARG A 30 6.53 36.06 6.48
N PHE A 31 5.56 36.95 6.32
CA PHE A 31 4.83 37.14 5.07
C PHE A 31 5.73 37.64 3.93
N GLU A 32 6.62 38.60 4.21
CA GLU A 32 7.61 39.07 3.23
C GLU A 32 8.63 38.00 2.86
N ARG A 33 8.98 37.10 3.79
CA ARG A 33 9.79 35.91 3.46
C ARG A 33 9.05 34.98 2.50
N LEU A 34 7.77 34.71 2.75
CA LEU A 34 6.93 33.89 1.87
C LEU A 34 6.83 34.49 0.46
N LYS A 35 6.54 35.78 0.34
CA LYS A 35 6.50 36.48 -0.96
C LYS A 35 7.81 36.36 -1.73
N ARG A 36 8.94 36.64 -1.07
CA ARG A 36 10.28 36.49 -1.69
C ARG A 36 10.52 35.08 -2.19
N LYS A 37 10.08 34.07 -1.44
CA LYS A 37 10.20 32.66 -1.85
C LYS A 37 9.34 32.33 -3.06
N CYS A 38 8.12 32.86 -3.16
CA CYS A 38 7.30 32.71 -4.37
C CYS A 38 7.99 33.31 -5.60
N VAL A 39 8.57 34.51 -5.45
CA VAL A 39 9.31 35.17 -6.54
C VAL A 39 10.56 34.37 -6.92
N TRP A 40 11.28 33.83 -5.93
CA TRP A 40 12.45 32.98 -6.16
C TRP A 40 12.09 31.68 -6.94
N LEU A 41 10.87 31.17 -6.77
CA LEU A 41 10.30 30.06 -7.56
C LEU A 41 9.79 30.48 -8.96
N GLY A 42 9.98 31.74 -9.37
CA GLY A 42 9.56 32.25 -10.67
C GLY A 42 8.06 32.55 -10.79
N SER A 43 7.34 32.74 -9.67
CA SER A 43 5.89 32.97 -9.68
C SER A 43 5.48 34.12 -8.77
N THR A 44 4.23 34.57 -8.91
CA THR A 44 3.66 35.60 -8.05
C THR A 44 3.02 34.97 -6.82
N TYR A 45 3.01 35.70 -5.71
CA TYR A 45 2.33 35.26 -4.47
C TYR A 45 0.87 34.85 -4.75
N ASN A 46 0.13 35.69 -5.49
CA ASN A 46 -1.29 35.42 -5.78
C ASN A 46 -1.48 34.15 -6.60
N LYS A 47 -0.61 33.87 -7.58
CA LYS A 47 -0.66 32.63 -8.36
C LYS A 47 -0.35 31.43 -7.47
N MET A 48 0.71 31.51 -6.67
CA MET A 48 1.07 30.41 -5.75
C MET A 48 0.01 30.13 -4.69
N VAL A 49 -0.69 31.15 -4.18
CA VAL A 49 -1.82 30.95 -3.25
C VAL A 49 -2.99 30.25 -3.95
N LYS A 50 -3.29 30.62 -5.20
CA LYS A 50 -4.34 29.96 -5.99
C LYS A 50 -3.99 28.50 -6.25
N ASP A 51 -2.77 28.21 -6.66
CA ASP A 51 -2.29 26.84 -6.88
C ASP A 51 -2.36 26.02 -5.60
N TYR A 52 -1.87 26.57 -4.48
CA TYR A 52 -1.89 25.92 -3.17
C TYR A 52 -3.32 25.59 -2.72
N LYS A 53 -4.24 26.57 -2.75
CA LYS A 53 -5.64 26.34 -2.38
C LYS A 53 -6.33 25.37 -3.34
N GLY A 54 -6.01 25.44 -4.63
CA GLY A 54 -6.52 24.52 -5.64
C GLY A 54 -6.08 23.09 -5.36
N MET A 55 -4.79 22.88 -5.07
CA MET A 55 -4.24 21.58 -4.68
C MET A 55 -4.92 21.05 -3.42
N LEU A 56 -5.04 21.85 -2.35
CA LEU A 56 -5.69 21.39 -1.11
C LEU A 56 -7.15 20.99 -1.35
N ARG A 57 -7.87 21.78 -2.15
CA ARG A 57 -9.26 21.51 -2.51
C ARG A 57 -9.37 20.20 -3.30
N LYS A 58 -8.51 19.98 -4.28
CA LYS A 58 -8.47 18.74 -5.08
C LYS A 58 -8.18 17.53 -4.20
N CYS A 59 -7.18 17.61 -3.33
CA CYS A 59 -6.86 16.54 -2.37
C CYS A 59 -8.06 16.22 -1.48
N GLN A 60 -8.71 17.23 -0.88
CA GLN A 60 -9.90 17.03 -0.04
C GLN A 60 -11.06 16.38 -0.79
N LEU A 61 -11.35 16.83 -2.01
CA LEU A 61 -12.42 16.26 -2.84
C LEU A 61 -12.14 14.79 -3.20
N ARG A 62 -10.88 14.47 -3.57
CA ARG A 62 -10.47 13.10 -3.90
C ARG A 62 -10.52 12.15 -2.72
N HIS A 63 -10.36 12.67 -1.51
CA HIS A 63 -10.53 11.94 -0.25
C HIS A 63 -11.99 11.97 0.28
N GLY A 64 -12.97 12.35 -0.56
CA GLY A 64 -14.40 12.26 -0.25
C GLY A 64 -14.97 13.41 0.59
N VAL A 65 -14.27 14.55 0.73
CA VAL A 65 -14.79 15.70 1.47
C VAL A 65 -15.67 16.58 0.57
N ASP A 66 -16.98 16.55 0.77
CA ASP A 66 -17.96 17.33 -0.01
C ASP A 66 -17.73 18.85 0.05
N ARG A 67 -17.34 19.36 1.22
CA ARG A 67 -17.15 20.79 1.49
C ARG A 67 -15.71 21.08 1.90
N PRO A 68 -14.78 21.17 0.94
CA PRO A 68 -13.37 21.40 1.21
C PRO A 68 -13.14 22.75 1.92
N LYS A 69 -12.41 22.72 3.04
CA LYS A 69 -11.99 23.91 3.80
C LYS A 69 -10.49 24.07 3.66
N THR A 70 -10.05 25.25 3.19
CA THR A 70 -8.63 25.55 2.97
C THR A 70 -8.17 26.68 3.88
N PRO A 71 -7.97 26.42 5.19
CA PRO A 71 -7.42 27.43 6.09
C PRO A 71 -6.03 27.85 5.62
N PHE A 72 -5.75 29.15 5.68
CA PHE A 72 -4.45 29.67 5.26
C PHE A 72 -3.50 29.74 6.45
N SER A 73 -2.38 29.04 6.34
CA SER A 73 -1.25 29.12 7.25
C SER A 73 0.01 29.49 6.46
N ILE A 74 0.75 30.49 6.94
CA ILE A 74 2.03 30.89 6.32
C ILE A 74 3.03 29.72 6.41
N GLN A 75 3.01 28.98 7.51
CA GLN A 75 3.92 27.86 7.73
C GLN A 75 3.66 26.75 6.70
N ASP A 76 2.39 26.34 6.58
CA ASP A 76 2.01 25.24 5.72
C ASP A 76 2.21 25.57 4.24
N MET A 77 1.97 26.83 3.85
CA MET A 77 2.29 27.27 2.49
C MET A 77 3.80 27.26 2.24
N MET A 78 4.63 27.64 3.22
CA MET A 78 6.09 27.54 3.06
C MET A 78 6.56 26.10 2.90
N GLU A 79 5.99 25.17 3.66
CA GLU A 79 6.25 23.73 3.57
C GLU A 79 5.82 23.18 2.20
N TYR A 80 4.61 23.50 1.75
CA TYR A 80 4.13 23.15 0.41
C TYR A 80 5.07 23.64 -0.70
N LEU A 81 5.55 24.88 -0.62
CA LEU A 81 6.48 25.41 -1.63
C LEU A 81 7.83 24.68 -1.64
N GLU A 82 8.31 24.20 -0.48
CA GLU A 82 9.52 23.38 -0.40
C GLU A 82 9.31 21.99 -0.97
N MET A 83 8.23 21.32 -0.56
CA MET A 83 7.85 20.00 -1.03
C MET A 83 7.65 20.01 -2.55
N ARG A 84 6.82 20.93 -3.06
CA ARG A 84 6.56 21.08 -4.50
C ARG A 84 7.86 21.27 -5.28
N ARG A 85 8.73 22.19 -4.84
CA ARG A 85 10.01 22.42 -5.52
C ARG A 85 10.91 21.18 -5.50
N ARG A 86 10.98 20.46 -4.38
CA ARG A 86 11.76 19.23 -4.26
C ARG A 86 11.27 18.19 -5.27
N TYR A 87 9.97 17.95 -5.31
CA TYR A 87 9.37 16.96 -6.20
C TYR A 87 9.48 17.37 -7.67
N GLU A 88 9.25 18.65 -8.01
CA GLU A 88 9.45 19.17 -9.36
C GLU A 88 10.90 19.00 -9.82
N SER A 89 11.88 19.22 -8.94
CA SER A 89 13.29 19.01 -9.26
C SER A 89 13.66 17.53 -9.46
N VAL A 90 13.00 16.59 -8.78
CA VAL A 90 13.21 15.15 -9.01
C VAL A 90 12.54 14.74 -10.31
N PHE A 91 11.35 15.26 -10.60
CA PHE A 91 10.66 15.02 -11.87
C PHE A 91 11.53 15.47 -13.04
N ASP A 92 12.09 16.69 -12.98
CA ASP A 92 12.92 17.23 -14.07
C ASP A 92 14.21 16.44 -14.32
N LYS A 93 14.66 15.62 -13.35
CA LYS A 93 15.82 14.73 -13.52
C LYS A 93 15.45 13.40 -14.16
N LYS A 94 14.24 12.90 -13.91
CA LYS A 94 13.77 11.59 -14.42
C LYS A 94 13.02 11.68 -15.73
N ALA A 95 12.23 12.73 -15.89
CA ALA A 95 11.31 12.85 -17.01
C ALA A 95 12.09 12.92 -18.33
N PHE A 96 11.81 11.97 -19.21
CA PHE A 96 12.30 12.00 -20.58
C PHE A 96 11.28 12.71 -21.46
N GLY A 97 11.70 13.75 -22.19
CA GLY A 97 10.77 14.50 -23.05
C GLY A 97 9.66 15.26 -22.30
N SER A 98 9.88 15.61 -21.02
CA SER A 98 8.88 16.25 -20.12
C SER A 98 7.73 15.35 -19.66
N GLU A 99 7.84 14.04 -19.91
CA GLU A 99 6.90 13.04 -19.44
C GLU A 99 7.63 12.01 -18.57
N LEU A 100 6.92 11.46 -17.58
CA LEU A 100 7.42 10.40 -16.71
C LEU A 100 6.59 9.14 -16.94
N GLU A 101 7.23 8.02 -17.27
CA GLU A 101 6.48 6.77 -17.46
C GLU A 101 5.94 6.24 -16.12
N VAL A 102 4.80 5.54 -16.17
CA VAL A 102 4.18 4.97 -14.96
C VAL A 102 5.11 3.96 -14.27
N ILE A 103 5.90 3.21 -15.06
CA ILE A 103 6.88 2.24 -14.57
C ILE A 103 8.00 2.94 -13.76
N GLU A 104 8.33 4.19 -14.12
CA GLU A 104 9.37 4.96 -13.44
C GLU A 104 8.87 5.63 -12.15
N LEU A 105 7.56 5.60 -11.89
CA LEU A 105 6.93 6.31 -10.79
C LEU A 105 7.41 5.78 -9.42
N GLU A 106 7.58 4.48 -9.26
CA GLU A 106 8.18 3.89 -8.04
C GLU A 106 9.60 4.43 -7.80
N SER A 107 10.39 4.53 -8.87
CA SER A 107 11.74 5.04 -8.81
C SER A 107 11.78 6.55 -8.50
N PHE A 108 10.79 7.31 -8.96
CA PHE A 108 10.61 8.73 -8.65
C PHE A 108 10.29 8.93 -7.16
N PHE A 109 9.38 8.12 -6.60
CA PHE A 109 9.06 8.17 -5.18
C PHE A 109 10.28 7.85 -4.32
N LYS A 110 11.07 6.85 -4.71
CA LYS A 110 12.31 6.48 -4.01
C LYS A 110 13.32 7.64 -3.95
N GLU A 111 13.49 8.40 -5.03
CA GLU A 111 14.36 9.59 -5.03
C GLU A 111 13.80 10.75 -4.19
N CYS A 112 12.47 10.82 -4.06
CA CYS A 112 11.82 11.74 -3.14
C CYS A 112 11.90 11.29 -1.67
N ASP A 113 12.54 10.16 -1.36
CA ASP A 113 12.59 9.51 -0.04
C ASP A 113 11.18 9.15 0.48
N MET A 114 10.35 8.64 -0.43
CA MET A 114 8.97 8.19 -0.20
C MET A 114 8.81 6.76 -0.72
N TYR A 115 8.06 5.91 -0.02
CA TYR A 115 7.96 4.48 -0.33
C TYR A 115 6.51 3.97 -0.35
N PRO A 116 5.64 4.54 -1.22
CA PRO A 116 4.28 4.05 -1.36
C PRO A 116 4.24 2.61 -1.86
N SER A 117 3.16 1.90 -1.57
CA SER A 117 2.91 0.59 -2.16
C SER A 117 2.46 0.73 -3.62
N ALA A 118 2.66 -0.32 -4.43
CA ALA A 118 2.14 -0.36 -5.80
C ALA A 118 0.61 -0.16 -5.83
N SER A 119 -0.11 -0.74 -4.87
CA SER A 119 -1.56 -0.55 -4.76
C SER A 119 -1.97 0.90 -4.47
N GLU A 120 -1.21 1.62 -3.63
CA GLU A 120 -1.46 3.06 -3.37
C GLU A 120 -1.19 3.91 -4.61
N ILE A 121 -0.20 3.53 -5.42
CA ILE A 121 0.09 4.19 -6.69
C ILE A 121 -1.07 3.94 -7.67
N ASP A 122 -1.52 2.69 -7.82
CA ASP A 122 -2.61 2.33 -8.72
C ASP A 122 -3.92 3.01 -8.32
N GLU A 123 -4.26 3.03 -7.02
CA GLU A 123 -5.41 3.77 -6.49
C GLU A 123 -5.29 5.27 -6.77
N ALA A 124 -4.11 5.85 -6.59
CA ALA A 124 -3.88 7.25 -6.90
C ALA A 124 -4.11 7.56 -8.37
N ILE A 125 -3.63 6.69 -9.28
CA ILE A 125 -3.86 6.85 -10.71
C ILE A 125 -5.36 6.77 -11.01
N ASP A 126 -6.06 5.76 -10.47
CA ASP A 126 -7.49 5.59 -10.67
C ASP A 126 -8.30 6.82 -10.23
N VAL A 127 -7.99 7.37 -9.05
CA VAL A 127 -8.68 8.53 -8.48
C VAL A 127 -8.33 9.84 -9.19
N VAL A 128 -7.07 10.04 -9.58
CA VAL A 128 -6.64 11.26 -10.29
C VAL A 128 -7.19 11.29 -11.72
N PHE A 129 -7.20 10.15 -12.41
CA PHE A 129 -7.65 10.02 -13.79
C PHE A 129 -9.11 9.54 -13.92
N HIS A 130 -9.84 9.38 -12.82
CA HIS A 130 -11.25 8.97 -12.80
C HIS A 130 -11.48 7.64 -13.56
N GLY A 131 -10.60 6.66 -13.37
CA GLY A 131 -10.64 5.37 -14.05
C GLY A 131 -10.23 5.37 -15.52
N GLN A 132 -9.71 6.48 -16.04
CA GLN A 132 -9.18 6.52 -17.40
C GLN A 132 -7.78 5.90 -17.47
N GLN A 133 -7.59 5.05 -18.48
CA GLN A 133 -6.30 4.44 -18.77
C GLN A 133 -5.31 5.49 -19.27
N VAL A 134 -4.17 5.60 -18.59
CA VAL A 134 -3.09 6.52 -18.94
C VAL A 134 -2.27 5.91 -20.08
N LYS A 135 -2.45 6.42 -21.31
CA LYS A 135 -1.79 5.90 -22.53
C LYS A 135 -0.44 6.56 -22.86
N ARG A 136 -0.12 7.67 -22.18
CA ARG A 136 1.08 8.49 -22.38
C ARG A 136 1.86 8.60 -21.08
N GLY A 137 3.05 9.20 -21.11
CA GLY A 137 3.73 9.53 -19.87
C GLY A 137 2.98 10.60 -19.07
N LEU A 138 3.21 10.59 -17.77
CA LEU A 138 2.62 11.52 -16.81
C LEU A 138 3.32 12.87 -16.90
N LEU A 139 2.53 13.93 -17.02
CA LEU A 139 3.05 15.29 -17.00
C LEU A 139 3.38 15.70 -15.57
N LYS A 140 4.29 16.66 -15.42
CA LYS A 140 4.67 17.25 -14.13
C LYS A 140 3.49 17.55 -13.20
N PRO A 141 2.43 18.31 -13.59
CA PRO A 141 1.31 18.58 -12.70
C PRO A 141 0.54 17.33 -12.28
N GLU A 142 0.47 16.31 -13.13
CA GLU A 142 -0.21 15.05 -12.83
C GLU A 142 0.58 14.25 -11.79
N VAL A 143 1.91 14.18 -11.93
CA VAL A 143 2.77 13.55 -10.92
C VAL A 143 2.67 14.28 -9.58
N MET A 144 2.67 15.62 -9.57
CA MET A 144 2.46 16.38 -8.32
C MET A 144 1.11 16.05 -7.68
N GLU A 145 0.07 15.90 -8.50
CA GLU A 145 -1.26 15.53 -8.03
C GLU A 145 -1.32 14.12 -7.42
N LEU A 146 -0.61 13.15 -8.01
CA LEU A 146 -0.46 11.80 -7.46
C LEU A 146 0.29 11.84 -6.12
N VAL A 147 1.39 12.59 -6.05
CA VAL A 147 2.18 12.75 -4.82
C VAL A 147 1.33 13.32 -3.70
N PHE A 148 0.62 14.42 -3.93
CA PHE A 148 -0.21 15.06 -2.90
C PHE A 148 -1.51 14.32 -2.60
N TYR A 149 -1.93 13.39 -3.46
CA TYR A 149 -3.02 12.47 -3.15
C TYR A 149 -2.58 11.40 -2.14
N ILE A 150 -1.45 10.74 -2.40
CA ILE A 150 -0.89 9.68 -1.52
C ILE A 150 -0.37 10.30 -0.22
N TYR A 151 0.46 11.34 -0.32
CA TYR A 151 1.06 12.06 0.80
C TYR A 151 0.32 13.36 1.03
N THR A 152 -0.81 13.27 1.74
CA THR A 152 -1.68 14.41 2.01
C THR A 152 -0.97 15.47 2.86
N PRO A 153 -0.91 16.74 2.40
CA PRO A 153 -0.35 17.82 3.20
C PRO A 153 -1.18 18.06 4.47
N LYS A 154 -0.52 18.34 5.59
CA LYS A 154 -1.16 18.61 6.90
C LYS A 154 -2.21 19.72 6.84
N ALA A 155 -2.02 20.69 5.95
CA ALA A 155 -2.97 21.78 5.74
C ALA A 155 -4.35 21.36 5.23
N THR A 156 -4.48 20.15 4.69
CA THR A 156 -5.79 19.59 4.31
C THR A 156 -6.66 19.30 5.53
N GLY A 157 -6.07 19.16 6.73
CA GLY A 157 -6.79 18.77 7.94
C GLY A 157 -7.38 17.36 7.87
N LEU A 158 -7.00 16.57 6.86
CA LEU A 158 -7.36 15.17 6.77
C LEU A 158 -6.51 14.34 7.75
N PRO A 159 -7.05 13.25 8.31
CA PRO A 159 -6.21 12.28 9.02
C PRO A 159 -5.20 11.66 8.06
N ASN A 160 -4.19 10.98 8.59
CA ASN A 160 -3.25 10.23 7.76
C ASN A 160 -4.02 9.06 7.10
N ASN A 161 -4.35 9.21 5.82
CA ASN A 161 -5.21 8.27 5.10
C ASN A 161 -4.48 6.99 4.67
N ARG A 162 -3.16 6.95 4.80
CA ARG A 162 -2.37 5.79 4.40
C ARG A 162 -2.51 4.64 5.38
N GLN A 163 -2.75 3.45 4.84
CA GLN A 163 -2.94 2.24 5.61
C GLN A 163 -1.65 1.44 5.69
N SER A 164 -1.25 1.07 6.90
CA SER A 164 -0.14 0.14 7.10
C SER A 164 -0.53 -1.24 6.59
N THR A 165 0.29 -1.83 5.73
CA THR A 165 0.11 -3.20 5.25
C THR A 165 1.23 -4.09 5.74
N TRP A 166 1.05 -5.41 5.73
CA TRP A 166 2.10 -6.32 6.17
C TRP A 166 3.39 -6.20 5.35
N LEU A 167 3.26 -5.94 4.04
CA LEU A 167 4.40 -5.76 3.14
C LEU A 167 4.97 -4.33 3.16
N ASN A 168 4.17 -3.32 3.51
CA ASN A 168 4.62 -1.94 3.68
C ASN A 168 4.13 -1.41 5.04
N PRO A 169 4.80 -1.78 6.15
CA PRO A 169 4.38 -1.35 7.46
C PRO A 169 4.74 0.12 7.71
N ILE A 170 3.82 0.84 8.35
CA ILE A 170 4.01 2.22 8.82
C ILE A 170 4.10 2.17 10.34
N ILE A 171 5.28 2.43 10.88
CA ILE A 171 5.59 2.36 12.32
C ILE A 171 5.78 3.81 12.80
N ASP A 172 4.97 4.25 13.77
CA ASP A 172 5.01 5.62 14.31
C ASP A 172 4.95 6.74 13.24
N GLY A 173 4.23 6.46 12.14
CA GLY A 173 4.11 7.38 10.99
C GLY A 173 5.31 7.39 10.05
N VAL A 174 6.30 6.52 10.26
CA VAL A 174 7.46 6.34 9.39
C VAL A 174 7.31 5.02 8.62
N GLU A 175 7.56 5.07 7.32
CA GLU A 175 7.55 3.87 6.48
C GLU A 175 8.76 2.99 6.81
N ALA A 176 8.51 1.75 7.23
CA ALA A 176 9.59 0.82 7.54
C ALA A 176 10.45 0.49 6.30
N LYS A 177 9.86 0.60 5.10
CA LYS A 177 10.55 0.38 3.81
C LYS A 177 11.75 1.32 3.61
N LYS A 178 11.72 2.50 4.24
CA LYS A 178 12.85 3.44 4.29
C LYS A 178 14.07 2.88 5.01
N LEU A 179 13.86 2.01 5.99
CA LEU A 179 14.91 1.44 6.82
C LEU A 179 15.53 0.18 6.19
N ILE A 180 14.96 -0.35 5.10
CA ILE A 180 15.50 -1.53 4.43
C ILE A 180 16.91 -1.21 3.91
N GLY A 181 17.89 -2.01 4.35
CA GLY A 181 19.29 -1.83 4.00
C GLY A 181 20.04 -0.84 4.91
N SER A 182 19.38 -0.26 5.92
CA SER A 182 20.04 0.49 6.97
C SER A 182 20.66 -0.42 8.02
N GLU A 183 21.66 0.07 8.75
CA GLU A 183 22.31 -0.64 9.85
C GLU A 183 21.35 -0.91 11.03
N TYR A 184 20.25 -0.17 11.12
CA TYR A 184 19.24 -0.31 12.15
C TYR A 184 18.34 -1.54 11.96
N VAL A 185 18.37 -2.17 10.79
CA VAL A 185 17.58 -3.37 10.49
C VAL A 185 18.48 -4.59 10.56
N GLU A 186 18.24 -5.45 11.55
CA GLU A 186 18.91 -6.73 11.66
C GLU A 186 18.66 -7.59 10.42
N LYS A 187 19.70 -8.28 9.94
CA LYS A 187 19.56 -9.19 8.82
C LYS A 187 18.65 -10.35 9.22
N ALA A 188 17.62 -10.60 8.40
CA ALA A 188 16.72 -11.72 8.64
C ALA A 188 17.51 -13.06 8.63
N PRO A 189 17.29 -13.96 9.61
CA PRO A 189 17.93 -15.27 9.65
C PRO A 189 17.30 -16.20 8.60
N LEU A 190 17.62 -15.98 7.32
CA LEU A 190 17.03 -16.69 6.18
C LEU A 190 17.29 -18.20 6.24
N GLU A 191 18.41 -18.63 6.81
CA GLU A 191 18.75 -20.06 6.92
C GLU A 191 17.75 -20.83 7.78
N VAL A 192 17.34 -20.26 8.92
CA VAL A 192 16.39 -20.89 9.84
C VAL A 192 15.02 -20.99 9.17
N CYS A 193 14.58 -19.91 8.53
CA CYS A 193 13.33 -19.88 7.78
C CYS A 193 13.35 -20.86 6.59
N ALA A 194 14.45 -20.96 5.86
CA ALA A 194 14.60 -21.88 4.74
C ALA A 194 14.54 -23.34 5.19
N LYS A 195 15.24 -23.70 6.28
CA LYS A 195 15.18 -25.04 6.87
C LYS A 195 13.74 -25.42 7.24
N LEU A 196 13.03 -24.53 7.95
CA LEU A 196 11.63 -24.73 8.33
C LEU A 196 10.73 -24.99 7.11
N VAL A 197 10.86 -24.19 6.05
CA VAL A 197 10.05 -24.35 4.82
C VAL A 197 10.41 -25.64 4.07
N ILE A 198 11.69 -26.00 4.02
CA ILE A 198 12.15 -27.24 3.38
C ILE A 198 11.62 -28.46 4.13
N GLU A 199 11.72 -28.47 5.46
CA GLU A 199 11.20 -29.53 6.32
C GLU A 199 9.68 -29.67 6.19
N SER A 200 8.95 -28.54 6.26
CA SER A 200 7.50 -28.52 6.06
C SER A 200 7.08 -29.07 4.69
N ARG A 201 7.80 -28.69 3.61
CA ARG A 201 7.55 -29.22 2.27
C ARG A 201 7.88 -30.70 2.15
N ARG A 202 8.93 -31.17 2.82
CA ARG A 202 9.32 -32.58 2.84
C ARG A 202 8.27 -33.42 3.56
N GLU A 203 7.81 -32.99 4.73
CA GLU A 203 6.76 -33.68 5.49
C GLU A 203 5.47 -33.79 4.67
N ARG A 204 5.08 -32.71 3.97
CA ARG A 204 3.89 -32.71 3.10
C ARG A 204 4.02 -33.69 1.94
N ARG A 205 5.18 -33.76 1.27
CA ARG A 205 5.44 -34.74 0.20
C ARG A 205 5.46 -36.17 0.73
N GLU A 206 5.98 -36.40 1.94
CA GLU A 206 5.99 -37.73 2.56
C GLU A 206 4.58 -38.18 2.92
N LYS A 207 3.71 -37.28 3.42
CA LYS A 207 2.28 -37.56 3.63
C LYS A 207 1.59 -37.92 2.31
N GLU A 208 1.78 -37.11 1.26
CA GLU A 208 1.20 -37.39 -0.07
C GLU A 208 1.67 -38.73 -0.67
N ARG A 209 2.92 -39.14 -0.43
CA ARG A 209 3.42 -40.47 -0.84
C ARG A 209 2.75 -41.58 -0.04
N LYS A 210 2.70 -41.46 1.29
CA LYS A 210 2.06 -42.46 2.15
C LYS A 210 0.57 -42.63 1.81
N GLU A 211 -0.13 -41.55 1.51
CA GLU A 211 -1.53 -41.60 1.05
C GLU A 211 -1.68 -42.31 -0.30
N LYS A 212 -0.74 -42.09 -1.24
CA LYS A 212 -0.73 -42.80 -2.54
C LYS A 212 -0.42 -44.28 -2.38
N ASP A 213 0.55 -44.62 -1.54
CA ASP A 213 0.93 -46.00 -1.27
C ASP A 213 -0.20 -46.75 -0.56
N GLN A 214 -0.89 -46.11 0.40
CA GLN A 214 -2.10 -46.67 1.03
C GLN A 214 -3.22 -46.90 0.02
N LYS A 215 -3.50 -45.92 -0.85
CA LYS A 215 -4.50 -46.12 -1.92
C LYS A 215 -4.14 -47.29 -2.83
N LEU A 216 -2.87 -47.41 -3.25
CA LEU A 216 -2.40 -48.54 -4.05
C LEU A 216 -2.59 -49.88 -3.34
N THR A 217 -2.30 -49.96 -2.03
CA THR A 217 -2.51 -51.18 -1.26
C THR A 217 -3.98 -51.53 -1.09
N ASP A 218 -4.84 -50.52 -0.88
CA ASP A 218 -6.28 -50.70 -0.75
C ASP A 218 -6.89 -51.16 -2.09
N ASP A 219 -6.47 -50.56 -3.20
CA ASP A 219 -6.89 -50.95 -4.56
C ASP A 219 -6.46 -52.39 -4.89
N LEU A 220 -5.21 -52.78 -4.55
CA LEU A 220 -4.72 -54.15 -4.71
C LEU A 220 -5.51 -55.16 -3.85
N ALA A 221 -5.84 -54.80 -2.61
CA ALA A 221 -6.65 -55.63 -1.73
C ALA A 221 -8.08 -55.81 -2.26
N GLN A 222 -8.70 -54.74 -2.76
CA GLN A 222 -10.02 -54.81 -3.41
C GLN A 222 -9.99 -55.68 -4.67
N MET A 223 -8.96 -55.56 -5.52
CA MET A 223 -8.81 -56.40 -6.71
C MET A 223 -8.62 -57.87 -6.37
N LYS A 224 -7.88 -58.17 -5.29
CA LYS A 224 -7.70 -59.55 -4.80
C LYS A 224 -9.01 -60.11 -4.23
N ALA A 225 -9.72 -59.34 -3.41
CA ALA A 225 -11.03 -59.73 -2.86
C ALA A 225 -12.05 -60.03 -3.96
N LYS A 226 -12.12 -59.18 -5.00
CA LYS A 226 -12.97 -59.44 -6.19
C LYS A 226 -12.58 -60.72 -6.92
N ARG A 227 -11.29 -60.98 -7.10
CA ARG A 227 -10.80 -62.24 -7.71
C ARG A 227 -11.15 -63.46 -6.88
N ASP A 228 -11.03 -63.36 -5.55
CA ASP A 228 -11.35 -64.46 -4.63
C ASP A 228 -12.88 -64.73 -4.60
N GLU A 229 -13.72 -63.69 -4.66
CA GLU A 229 -15.17 -63.82 -4.85
C GLU A 229 -15.53 -64.48 -6.20
N GLU A 230 -14.96 -64.01 -7.31
CA GLU A 230 -15.17 -64.62 -8.64
C GLU A 230 -14.72 -66.09 -8.68
N ALA A 231 -13.62 -66.43 -7.98
CA ALA A 231 -13.14 -67.81 -7.87
C ALA A 231 -14.05 -68.69 -7.01
N ALA A 232 -14.65 -68.12 -5.95
CA ALA A 232 -15.62 -68.81 -5.11
C ALA A 232 -16.95 -69.05 -5.84
N GLU A 233 -17.43 -68.09 -6.62
CA GLU A 233 -18.58 -68.28 -7.52
C GLU A 233 -18.31 -69.37 -8.55
N LYS A 234 -17.15 -69.33 -9.23
CA LYS A 234 -16.77 -70.38 -10.19
C LYS A 234 -16.67 -71.77 -9.56
N LYS A 235 -16.19 -71.89 -8.32
CA LYS A 235 -16.15 -73.17 -7.59
C LYS A 235 -17.54 -73.69 -7.21
N LYS A 236 -18.50 -72.81 -6.88
CA LYS A 236 -19.89 -73.22 -6.60
C LYS A 236 -20.60 -73.78 -7.82
N VAL A 237 -20.26 -73.33 -9.03
CA VAL A 237 -20.86 -73.81 -10.29
C VAL A 237 -20.33 -75.20 -10.71
N VAL A 238 -19.19 -75.67 -10.19
CA VAL A 238 -18.53 -76.93 -10.60
C VAL A 238 -18.94 -78.14 -9.76
N ILE A 239 -19.71 -77.97 -8.67
CA ILE A 239 -20.26 -79.10 -7.90
C ILE A 239 -21.51 -79.63 -8.61
N VAL A 240 -21.32 -80.37 -9.71
CA VAL A 240 -22.38 -81.21 -10.30
C VAL A 240 -22.45 -82.50 -9.49
N THR A 241 -23.58 -82.73 -8.84
CA THR A 241 -23.88 -83.97 -8.11
C THR A 241 -23.94 -85.17 -9.06
N PRO A 242 -23.44 -86.37 -8.68
CA PRO A 242 -23.33 -87.54 -9.57
C PRO A 242 -24.66 -88.09 -10.13
N GLU A 243 -25.81 -87.63 -9.62
CA GLU A 243 -27.13 -88.10 -10.07
C GLU A 243 -27.58 -87.49 -11.41
N GLU A 244 -27.12 -86.28 -11.77
CA GLU A 244 -27.56 -85.62 -13.01
C GLU A 244 -26.84 -86.13 -14.26
N ALA A 245 -25.65 -86.73 -14.11
CA ALA A 245 -24.92 -87.37 -15.21
C ALA A 245 -25.63 -88.63 -15.76
N LYS A 246 -26.52 -89.26 -14.98
CA LYS A 246 -27.30 -90.43 -15.42
C LYS A 246 -28.54 -90.08 -16.25
N GLN A 247 -29.08 -88.86 -16.16
CA GLN A 247 -30.25 -88.44 -16.94
C GLN A 247 -29.91 -87.96 -18.36
N ALA A 248 -28.66 -87.54 -18.62
CA ALA A 248 -28.25 -87.14 -19.97
C ALA A 248 -28.02 -88.32 -20.93
N ALA A 249 -27.75 -89.52 -20.39
CA ALA A 249 -27.54 -90.73 -21.20
C ALA A 249 -28.84 -91.40 -21.68
N SER A 250 -29.98 -91.14 -21.02
CA SER A 250 -31.27 -91.77 -21.38
C SER A 250 -32.08 -91.00 -22.43
N ARG A 251 -31.56 -89.90 -22.98
CA ARG A 251 -32.26 -89.06 -23.97
C ARG A 251 -31.75 -89.22 -25.40
N LYS A 252 -30.92 -90.24 -25.65
CA LYS A 252 -30.50 -90.69 -26.98
C LYS A 252 -30.97 -92.13 -27.23
N GLN A 253 -32.27 -92.31 -27.35
CA GLN A 253 -32.90 -93.40 -28.09
C GLN A 253 -34.09 -92.83 -28.84
#